data_AF-A0A8T2N0J7-F1
#
_entry.id   AF-A0A8T2N0J7-F1
#
_cell.length_a   1.000
_cell.length_b   1.000
_cell.length_c   1.000
_cell.angle_alpha   90.00
_cell.angle_beta   90.00
_cell.angle_gamma   90.00
#
_symmetry.space_group_name_H-M   'P 1'
#
loop_
_entity.id
_entity.type
_entity.pdbx_description
1 polymer ?
#
loop_
_entity_poly.entity_id
_entity_poly.type
_entity_poly.pdbx_seq_one_letter_code
_entity_poly.pdbx_strand_id
1 'polypeptide(L)'
;MVQPQAHVDSALQWDMTGGDAVGPGGQGSLGASSHGSLRLPHELSSNEVVHRLYTDNHQLREALRRSNMALRDRCEEMESWQRRCREEREFLSCRFREARALVEKLSSENQALQGQLSPSGASLARPCPSTEPSGAGAQGDRPPNPPGPIEGSTEFLQLLKSHKEKLEDGMRDLRRRNEELEREKQETEKEKECLRSSNMQLQAKLSQIQSSCVVEEAAQRTTSQPGGTDSSTLARLTEQLQATQHRYKELQEKLDCLQKTTVQRDRTEALLKQREKEFAQMAKDSEALKAQVTSLLGELNERQSCLDKSEEERKQVEEKLAVRTDELSCIQREMEQLKKQHSVTVDKLLLQTQNLEAALRTERLILTEEKKKLAQLQHAYTQLFRNYDTKVKNVSQAKYRLLCFTLKNVSQAKHRPRCYRTAWRLPS
;
A
#
# COMPACT_ATOMS: atom_id res chain seq x y z
N MET A 1 -49.77 -15.06 -5.27
CA MET A 1 -50.00 -13.66 -4.87
C MET A 1 -50.65 -13.61 -3.50
N VAL A 2 -49.87 -13.38 -2.45
CA VAL A 2 -50.32 -12.81 -1.16
C VAL A 2 -49.13 -12.00 -0.66
N GLN A 3 -49.36 -10.76 -0.23
CA GLN A 3 -48.34 -9.80 0.18
C GLN A 3 -48.46 -9.55 1.69
N PRO A 4 -47.39 -9.69 2.50
CA PRO A 4 -47.44 -9.30 3.91
C PRO A 4 -47.28 -7.78 4.03
N GLN A 5 -48.25 -7.15 4.68
CA GLN A 5 -48.27 -5.72 4.95
C GLN A 5 -47.42 -5.42 6.19
N ALA A 6 -46.39 -4.59 6.04
CA ALA A 6 -45.53 -4.21 7.17
C ALA A 6 -46.21 -3.15 8.05
N HIS A 7 -46.36 -3.43 9.34
CA HIS A 7 -46.70 -2.40 10.33
C HIS A 7 -45.49 -1.47 10.50
N VAL A 8 -45.68 -0.18 10.24
CA VAL A 8 -44.68 0.87 10.47
C VAL A 8 -45.09 1.62 11.72
N ASP A 9 -44.46 1.30 12.84
CA ASP A 9 -44.62 2.02 14.11
C ASP A 9 -43.26 2.48 14.64
N SER A 10 -43.19 3.76 15.02
CA SER A 10 -42.04 4.42 15.67
C SER A 10 -40.69 4.36 14.93
N ALA A 11 -40.63 4.95 13.74
CA ALA A 11 -39.38 5.55 13.26
C ALA A 11 -39.01 6.72 14.20
N LEU A 12 -38.06 6.50 15.12
CA LEU A 12 -37.42 7.57 15.89
C LEU A 12 -36.60 8.42 14.92
N GLN A 13 -37.24 9.47 14.41
CA GLN A 13 -36.64 10.48 13.53
C GLN A 13 -35.62 11.30 14.33
N TRP A 14 -34.38 10.83 14.37
CA TRP A 14 -33.24 11.63 14.79
C TRP A 14 -33.02 12.70 13.73
N ASP A 15 -33.51 13.91 13.98
CA ASP A 15 -33.37 15.05 13.08
C ASP A 15 -31.92 15.54 13.09
N MET A 16 -31.10 14.91 12.25
CA MET A 16 -29.68 15.22 12.06
C MET A 16 -29.53 16.37 11.06
N THR A 17 -30.19 17.50 11.33
CA THR A 17 -30.05 18.75 10.56
C THR A 17 -28.74 19.46 10.88
N GLY A 18 -27.61 18.79 10.59
CA GLY A 18 -26.31 19.41 10.39
C GLY A 18 -26.20 19.97 8.98
N GLY A 19 -26.97 21.02 8.69
CA GLY A 19 -27.02 21.66 7.37
C GLY A 19 -26.22 22.95 7.33
N ASP A 20 -24.98 22.89 6.83
CA ASP A 20 -24.19 24.08 6.48
C ASP A 20 -24.76 24.76 5.22
N ALA A 21 -25.85 25.52 5.40
CA ALA A 21 -26.43 26.35 4.36
C ALA A 21 -25.68 27.70 4.29
N VAL A 22 -24.64 27.76 3.45
CA VAL A 22 -23.99 29.03 3.09
C VAL A 22 -24.95 29.85 2.22
N GLY A 23 -25.52 30.92 2.81
CA GLY A 23 -26.39 31.88 2.13
C GLY A 23 -26.30 33.26 2.82
N PRO A 24 -25.96 34.35 2.11
CA PRO A 24 -25.67 35.63 2.74
C PRO A 24 -26.92 36.51 2.93
N GLY A 25 -27.00 37.16 4.09
CA GLY A 25 -27.84 38.36 4.30
C GLY A 25 -29.02 38.18 5.26
N GLY A 26 -28.95 38.87 6.40
CA GLY A 26 -30.06 38.96 7.36
C GLY A 26 -29.56 39.38 8.74
N GLN A 27 -29.75 40.65 9.12
CA GLN A 27 -29.40 41.14 10.45
C GLN A 27 -30.34 40.51 11.51
N GLY A 28 -29.76 39.94 12.56
CA GLY A 28 -30.50 39.30 13.64
C GLY A 28 -29.62 39.07 14.86
N SER A 29 -29.32 40.12 15.61
CA SER A 29 -28.62 40.00 16.89
C SER A 29 -29.47 39.21 17.88
N LEU A 30 -28.98 38.05 18.33
CA LEU A 30 -29.31 37.45 19.63
C LEU A 30 -28.34 36.30 19.97
N GLY A 31 -27.58 36.49 21.06
CA GLY A 31 -27.00 35.45 21.93
C GLY A 31 -26.38 34.20 21.31
N ALA A 32 -25.05 34.12 21.33
CA ALA A 32 -24.33 32.85 21.17
C ALA A 32 -24.75 31.86 22.29
N SER A 33 -25.63 30.92 21.97
CA SER A 33 -25.99 29.83 22.87
C SER A 33 -25.40 28.52 22.37
N SER A 34 -24.39 28.04 23.11
CA SER A 34 -23.74 26.75 22.90
C SER A 34 -24.67 25.60 23.32
N HIS A 35 -25.70 25.34 22.51
CA HIS A 35 -26.70 24.30 22.74
C HIS A 35 -26.17 22.90 22.40
N GLY A 36 -25.31 22.38 23.28
CA GLY A 36 -24.88 20.97 23.28
C GLY A 36 -24.68 20.37 24.67
N SER A 37 -24.69 21.20 25.72
CA SER A 37 -24.46 20.80 27.12
C SER A 37 -25.78 20.83 27.90
N LEU A 38 -26.30 19.65 28.25
CA LEU A 38 -27.51 19.50 29.07
C LEU A 38 -27.18 19.83 30.52
N ARG A 39 -27.23 21.12 30.90
CA ARG A 39 -26.87 21.57 32.24
C ARG A 39 -27.70 20.83 33.31
N LEU A 40 -27.02 20.04 34.14
CA LEU A 40 -27.62 19.25 35.21
C LEU A 40 -28.51 20.10 36.14
N PRO A 41 -29.77 19.70 36.41
CA PRO A 41 -30.58 20.27 37.46
C PRO A 41 -29.85 20.19 38.81
N HIS A 42 -29.85 21.28 39.58
CA HIS A 42 -29.04 21.37 40.80
C HIS A 42 -29.42 20.31 41.85
N GLU A 43 -30.67 19.86 41.87
CA GLU A 43 -31.17 18.79 42.75
C GLU A 43 -30.53 17.41 42.52
N LEU A 44 -29.94 17.18 41.33
CA LEU A 44 -29.25 15.93 40.99
C LEU A 44 -27.71 16.05 41.03
N SER A 45 -27.19 17.26 41.29
CA SER A 45 -25.74 17.53 41.26
C SER A 45 -24.94 16.82 42.35
N SER A 46 -25.59 16.45 43.46
CA SER A 46 -25.03 15.68 44.58
C SER A 46 -25.03 14.16 44.36
N ASN A 47 -25.64 13.66 43.29
CA ASN A 47 -25.71 12.23 43.01
C ASN A 47 -24.50 11.77 42.18
N GLU A 48 -23.56 11.08 42.83
CA GLU A 48 -22.29 10.61 42.23
C GLU A 48 -22.49 9.75 40.97
N VAL A 49 -23.56 8.94 40.93
CA VAL A 49 -23.87 8.08 39.76
C VAL A 49 -24.32 8.95 38.58
N VAL A 50 -25.14 9.97 38.84
CA VAL A 50 -25.60 10.91 37.80
C VAL A 50 -24.43 11.75 37.28
N HIS A 51 -23.53 12.21 38.16
CA HIS A 51 -22.32 12.93 37.74
C HIS A 51 -21.43 12.05 36.84
N ARG A 52 -21.22 10.78 37.20
CA ARG A 52 -20.43 9.84 36.39
C ARG A 52 -21.07 9.59 35.03
N LEU A 53 -22.38 9.31 34.98
CA LEU A 53 -23.11 9.14 33.72
C LEU A 53 -23.04 10.40 32.84
N TYR A 54 -23.00 11.60 33.43
CA TYR A 54 -22.84 12.85 32.69
C TYR A 54 -21.42 13.00 32.10
N THR A 55 -20.37 12.70 32.87
CA THR A 55 -18.99 12.71 32.36
C THR A 55 -18.80 11.67 31.26
N ASP A 56 -19.36 10.48 31.41
CA ASP A 56 -19.26 9.39 30.44
C ASP A 56 -20.02 9.76 29.15
N ASN A 57 -21.23 10.35 29.26
CA ASN A 57 -21.99 10.83 28.10
C ASN A 57 -21.25 11.96 27.37
N HIS A 58 -20.60 12.86 28.10
CA HIS A 58 -19.76 13.91 27.50
C HIS A 58 -18.57 13.29 26.74
N GLN A 59 -17.82 12.38 27.37
CA GLN A 59 -16.71 11.67 26.73
C GLN A 59 -17.14 10.90 25.48
N LEU A 60 -18.30 10.23 25.50
CA LEU A 60 -18.86 9.54 24.33
C LEU A 60 -19.21 10.51 23.19
N ARG A 61 -19.82 11.67 23.49
CA ARG A 61 -20.08 12.72 22.48
C ARG A 61 -18.78 13.27 21.89
N GLU A 62 -17.74 13.40 22.71
CA GLU A 62 -16.42 13.84 22.25
C GLU A 62 -15.75 12.79 21.36
N ALA A 63 -15.77 11.53 21.77
CA ALA A 63 -15.21 10.41 21.01
C ALA A 63 -15.92 10.26 19.65
N LEU A 64 -17.25 10.40 19.62
CA LEU A 64 -18.04 10.40 18.39
C LEU A 64 -17.69 11.60 17.49
N ARG A 65 -17.51 12.80 18.05
CA ARG A 65 -17.01 13.97 17.29
C ARG A 65 -15.64 13.71 16.68
N ARG A 66 -14.66 13.24 17.47
CA ARG A 66 -13.31 12.90 16.98
C ARG A 66 -13.35 11.83 15.88
N SER A 67 -14.17 10.79 16.06
CA SER A 67 -14.33 9.73 15.07
C SER A 67 -14.97 10.24 13.77
N ASN A 68 -15.94 11.15 13.85
CA ASN A 68 -16.58 11.74 12.68
C ASN A 68 -15.64 12.71 11.93
N MET A 69 -14.77 13.43 12.64
CA MET A 69 -13.71 14.23 12.00
C MET A 69 -12.71 13.33 11.28
N ALA A 70 -12.15 12.32 11.97
CA ALA A 70 -11.22 11.38 11.36
C ALA A 70 -11.81 10.61 10.15
N LEU A 71 -13.12 10.36 10.13
CA LEU A 71 -13.81 9.79 8.96
C LEU A 71 -13.88 10.77 7.79
N ARG A 72 -14.10 12.07 8.04
CA ARG A 72 -14.08 13.12 6.99
C ARG A 72 -12.68 13.28 6.42
N ASP A 73 -11.68 13.43 7.28
CA ASP A 73 -10.26 13.56 6.89
C ASP A 73 -9.85 12.38 5.97
N ARG A 74 -10.21 11.14 6.34
CA ARG A 74 -9.92 9.95 5.51
C ARG A 74 -10.72 9.88 4.21
N CYS A 75 -11.91 10.48 4.12
CA CYS A 75 -12.63 10.61 2.86
C CYS A 75 -11.92 11.61 1.92
N GLU A 76 -11.51 12.77 2.45
CA GLU A 76 -10.79 13.80 1.70
C GLU A 76 -9.40 13.31 1.21
N GLU A 77 -8.70 12.53 2.05
CA GLU A 77 -7.47 11.81 1.67
C GLU A 77 -7.73 10.81 0.53
N MET A 78 -8.79 10.00 0.63
CA MET A 78 -9.17 8.99 -0.37
C MET A 78 -9.51 9.64 -1.72
N GLU A 79 -10.31 10.71 -1.73
CA GLU A 79 -10.61 11.47 -2.94
C GLU A 79 -9.35 12.09 -3.56
N SER A 80 -8.45 12.61 -2.73
CA SER A 80 -7.18 13.21 -3.15
C SER A 80 -6.16 12.18 -3.65
N TRP A 81 -6.19 10.95 -3.14
CA TRP A 81 -5.46 9.81 -3.69
C TRP A 81 -6.07 9.36 -5.02
N GLN A 82 -7.38 9.21 -5.10
CA GLN A 82 -8.09 8.80 -6.32
C GLN A 82 -7.88 9.79 -7.47
N ARG A 83 -7.82 11.10 -7.17
CA ARG A 83 -7.49 12.15 -8.13
C ARG A 83 -6.06 11.99 -8.68
N ARG A 84 -5.06 11.84 -7.81
CA ARG A 84 -3.66 11.60 -8.22
C ARG A 84 -3.50 10.33 -9.04
N CYS A 85 -4.09 9.21 -8.63
CA CYS A 85 -4.02 7.96 -9.41
C CYS A 85 -4.75 8.05 -10.77
N ARG A 86 -5.74 8.95 -10.91
CA ARG A 86 -6.35 9.27 -12.22
C ARG A 86 -5.36 10.06 -13.09
N GLU A 87 -4.76 11.11 -12.55
CA GLU A 87 -3.77 11.96 -13.24
C GLU A 87 -2.54 11.14 -13.69
N GLU A 88 -2.00 10.27 -12.81
CA GLU A 88 -0.90 9.35 -13.13
C GLU A 88 -1.26 8.38 -14.27
N ARG A 89 -2.47 7.79 -14.23
CA ARG A 89 -2.95 6.89 -15.29
C ARG A 89 -3.12 7.63 -16.61
N GLU A 90 -3.60 8.87 -16.59
CA GLU A 90 -3.76 9.71 -17.78
C GLU A 90 -2.41 10.12 -18.37
N PHE A 91 -1.44 10.50 -17.52
CA PHE A 91 -0.05 10.75 -17.91
C PHE A 91 0.59 9.52 -18.57
N LEU A 92 0.51 8.35 -17.92
CA LEU A 92 1.02 7.10 -18.49
C LEU A 92 0.32 6.77 -19.82
N SER A 93 -0.99 6.94 -19.91
CA SER A 93 -1.75 6.70 -21.15
C SER A 93 -1.31 7.60 -22.30
N CYS A 94 -0.98 8.87 -22.01
CA CYS A 94 -0.40 9.79 -22.99
C CYS A 94 1.02 9.35 -23.39
N ARG A 95 1.89 8.99 -22.44
CA ARG A 95 3.24 8.47 -22.73
C ARG A 95 3.22 7.19 -23.57
N PHE A 96 2.30 6.25 -23.30
CA PHE A 96 2.13 5.06 -24.12
C PHE A 96 1.65 5.40 -25.54
N ARG A 97 0.78 6.41 -25.70
CA ARG A 97 0.34 6.89 -27.02
C ARG A 97 1.47 7.54 -27.81
N GLU A 98 2.30 8.37 -27.15
CA GLU A 98 3.52 8.96 -27.73
C GLU A 98 4.51 7.88 -28.17
N ALA A 99 4.82 6.92 -27.30
CA ALA A 99 5.73 5.83 -27.60
C ALA A 99 5.23 4.95 -28.76
N ARG A 100 3.92 4.65 -28.80
CA ARG A 100 3.29 3.91 -29.90
C ARG A 100 3.40 4.67 -31.22
N ALA A 101 3.10 5.97 -31.24
CA ALA A 101 3.22 6.80 -32.44
C ALA A 101 4.67 6.87 -32.94
N LEU A 102 5.66 6.91 -32.03
CA LEU A 102 7.08 6.83 -32.37
C LEU A 102 7.44 5.47 -33.01
N VAL A 103 6.96 4.35 -32.45
CA VAL A 103 7.18 3.01 -33.04
C VAL A 103 6.51 2.91 -34.42
N GLU A 104 5.28 3.37 -34.57
CA GLU A 104 4.57 3.38 -35.86
C GLU A 104 5.32 4.21 -36.92
N LYS A 105 5.84 5.40 -36.53
CA LYS A 105 6.69 6.24 -37.40
C LYS A 105 8.00 5.55 -37.78
N LEU A 106 8.75 5.03 -36.81
CA LEU A 106 10.02 4.32 -37.06
C LEU A 106 9.80 3.04 -37.89
N SER A 107 8.67 2.36 -37.73
CA SER A 107 8.33 1.19 -38.56
C SER A 107 8.05 1.59 -40.01
N SER A 108 7.39 2.73 -40.23
CA SER A 108 7.12 3.28 -41.56
C SER A 108 8.39 3.76 -42.25
N GLU A 109 9.29 4.42 -41.52
CA GLU A 109 10.62 4.83 -42.00
C GLU A 109 11.50 3.61 -42.35
N ASN A 110 11.51 2.57 -41.50
CA ASN A 110 12.21 1.31 -41.80
C ASN A 110 11.67 0.61 -43.05
N GLN A 111 10.34 0.56 -43.23
CA GLN A 111 9.73 0.01 -44.45
C GLN A 111 10.11 0.83 -45.70
N ALA A 112 10.13 2.16 -45.60
CA ALA A 112 10.55 3.04 -46.70
C ALA A 112 12.03 2.85 -47.06
N LEU A 113 12.91 2.67 -46.06
CA LEU A 113 14.33 2.37 -46.26
C LEU A 113 14.54 0.98 -46.85
N GLN A 114 13.82 -0.05 -46.38
CA GLN A 114 13.84 -1.39 -46.98
C GLN A 114 13.35 -1.38 -48.44
N GLY A 115 12.33 -0.59 -48.75
CA GLY A 115 11.85 -0.38 -50.13
C GLY A 115 12.90 0.26 -51.04
N GLN A 116 13.67 1.24 -50.54
CA GLN A 116 14.77 1.85 -51.27
C GLN A 116 15.98 0.92 -51.45
N LEU A 117 16.23 0.04 -50.47
CA LEU A 117 17.28 -1.00 -50.53
C LEU A 117 16.87 -2.24 -51.34
N SER A 118 15.66 -2.27 -51.92
CA SER A 118 15.13 -3.38 -52.70
C SER A 118 15.01 -3.06 -54.21
N PRO A 119 16.11 -3.05 -54.98
CA PRO A 119 16.02 -2.89 -56.42
C PRO A 119 15.52 -4.18 -57.10
N SER A 120 14.43 -4.07 -57.86
CA SER A 120 14.05 -4.96 -58.97
C SER A 120 14.16 -6.48 -58.73
N GLY A 121 13.25 -7.03 -57.92
CA GLY A 121 13.05 -8.47 -57.72
C GLY A 121 11.60 -8.91 -57.90
N ALA A 122 10.96 -8.58 -59.02
CA ALA A 122 9.57 -8.95 -59.26
C ALA A 122 9.42 -10.47 -59.52
N SER A 123 8.76 -11.20 -58.60
CA SER A 123 8.09 -12.46 -58.95
C SER A 123 6.93 -12.80 -58.01
N LEU A 124 5.72 -12.56 -58.53
CA LEU A 124 4.53 -13.41 -58.40
C LEU A 124 4.10 -13.89 -57.00
N ALA A 125 3.25 -13.04 -56.41
CA ALA A 125 1.96 -13.36 -55.79
C ALA A 125 1.60 -14.84 -55.51
N ARG A 126 1.23 -15.12 -54.25
CA ARG A 126 0.29 -16.19 -53.90
C ARG A 126 -0.60 -15.78 -52.71
N PRO A 127 -1.84 -15.34 -52.93
CA PRO A 127 -2.80 -15.07 -51.87
C PRO A 127 -3.57 -16.35 -51.48
N CYS A 128 -3.82 -16.55 -50.18
CA CYS A 128 -4.82 -17.47 -49.63
C CYS A 128 -5.11 -17.09 -48.15
N PRO A 129 -6.31 -17.41 -47.61
CA PRO A 129 -7.17 -16.30 -47.19
C PRO A 129 -7.48 -16.23 -45.69
N SER A 130 -7.93 -15.05 -45.27
CA SER A 130 -8.59 -14.82 -43.98
C SER A 130 -9.82 -15.70 -43.83
N THR A 131 -9.93 -16.40 -42.69
CA THR A 131 -11.14 -17.14 -42.31
C THR A 131 -11.87 -16.37 -41.21
N GLU A 132 -12.92 -15.64 -41.61
CA GLU A 132 -14.03 -15.27 -40.72
C GLU A 132 -14.70 -16.54 -40.18
N PRO A 133 -15.27 -16.49 -38.97
CA PRO A 133 -16.63 -17.01 -38.86
C PRO A 133 -17.53 -16.14 -37.97
N SER A 134 -18.52 -15.51 -38.60
CA SER A 134 -19.80 -15.20 -37.96
C SER A 134 -20.77 -16.36 -38.15
N GLY A 135 -21.50 -16.74 -37.09
CA GLY A 135 -22.82 -17.39 -37.26
C GLY A 135 -23.15 -18.63 -36.43
N ALA A 136 -24.14 -18.45 -35.54
CA ALA A 136 -25.23 -19.39 -35.23
C ALA A 136 -24.95 -20.82 -34.69
N GLY A 137 -25.06 -20.94 -33.36
CA GLY A 137 -26.04 -21.79 -32.65
C GLY A 137 -26.33 -23.25 -33.11
N ALA A 138 -26.04 -24.19 -32.20
CA ALA A 138 -26.74 -25.47 -32.08
C ALA A 138 -26.82 -25.91 -30.59
N GLN A 139 -27.95 -26.51 -30.19
CA GLN A 139 -28.17 -27.04 -28.84
C GLN A 139 -27.55 -28.44 -28.67
N GLY A 140 -27.16 -28.81 -27.44
CA GLY A 140 -26.76 -30.19 -27.10
C GLY A 140 -26.31 -30.35 -25.64
N ASP A 141 -27.06 -31.12 -24.85
CA ASP A 141 -26.85 -31.34 -23.40
C ASP A 141 -25.55 -32.07 -23.02
N ARG A 142 -24.85 -31.61 -21.96
CA ARG A 142 -24.31 -32.48 -20.88
C ARG A 142 -23.83 -31.68 -19.62
N PRO A 143 -23.45 -32.35 -18.50
CA PRO A 143 -24.00 -32.11 -17.16
C PRO A 143 -23.20 -31.10 -16.30
N PRO A 144 -23.69 -30.69 -15.11
CA PRO A 144 -23.02 -29.67 -14.30
C PRO A 144 -21.75 -30.22 -13.63
N ASN A 145 -20.61 -29.56 -13.89
CA ASN A 145 -19.37 -29.70 -13.14
C ASN A 145 -19.10 -28.43 -12.30
N PRO A 146 -18.31 -28.52 -11.22
CA PRO A 146 -18.21 -27.48 -10.19
C PRO A 146 -17.50 -26.20 -10.70
N PRO A 147 -17.67 -25.05 -10.02
CA PRO A 147 -17.12 -23.77 -10.46
C PRO A 147 -15.60 -23.84 -10.63
N GLY A 148 -15.13 -23.44 -11.81
CA GLY A 148 -13.71 -23.36 -12.14
C GLY A 148 -12.96 -22.31 -11.30
N PRO A 149 -11.63 -22.42 -11.21
CA PRO A 149 -10.82 -21.46 -10.48
C PRO A 149 -10.88 -20.08 -11.14
N ILE A 150 -10.94 -19.04 -10.32
CA ILE A 150 -11.04 -17.63 -10.70
C ILE A 150 -9.96 -17.27 -11.75
N GLU A 151 -10.38 -16.94 -12.98
CA GLU A 151 -9.48 -16.76 -14.13
C GLU A 151 -8.38 -15.70 -13.93
N GLY A 152 -8.63 -14.68 -13.10
CA GLY A 152 -7.61 -13.67 -12.73
C GLY A 152 -6.42 -14.21 -11.91
N SER A 153 -6.53 -15.39 -11.28
CA SER A 153 -5.42 -16.00 -10.54
C SER A 153 -4.32 -16.51 -11.48
N THR A 154 -4.70 -17.05 -12.64
CA THR A 154 -3.78 -17.63 -13.62
C THR A 154 -2.96 -16.54 -14.32
N GLU A 155 -3.60 -15.44 -14.72
CA GLU A 155 -2.94 -14.30 -15.37
C GLU A 155 -1.91 -13.63 -14.44
N PHE A 156 -2.27 -13.42 -13.17
CA PHE A 156 -1.36 -12.84 -12.18
C PHE A 156 -0.14 -13.73 -11.92
N LEU A 157 -0.33 -15.06 -11.84
CA LEU A 157 0.77 -16.02 -11.72
C LEU A 157 1.64 -16.08 -12.99
N GLN A 158 1.06 -15.90 -14.17
CA GLN A 158 1.80 -15.83 -15.43
C GLN A 158 2.63 -14.54 -15.52
N LEU A 159 2.07 -13.40 -15.09
CA LEU A 159 2.78 -12.12 -14.99
C LEU A 159 3.96 -12.22 -14.01
N LEU A 160 3.75 -12.78 -12.81
CA LEU A 160 4.81 -13.04 -11.83
C LEU A 160 5.93 -13.94 -12.38
N LYS A 161 5.59 -15.01 -13.11
CA LYS A 161 6.58 -15.86 -13.80
C LYS A 161 7.38 -15.07 -14.82
N SER A 162 6.71 -14.27 -15.67
CA SER A 162 7.39 -13.44 -16.68
C SER A 162 8.30 -12.36 -16.07
N HIS A 163 7.92 -11.81 -14.90
CA HIS A 163 8.74 -10.84 -14.18
C HIS A 163 9.96 -11.49 -13.54
N LYS A 164 9.78 -12.68 -12.96
CA LYS A 164 10.89 -13.51 -12.44
C LYS A 164 11.88 -13.86 -13.56
N GLU A 165 11.38 -14.33 -14.70
CA GLU A 165 12.19 -14.69 -15.88
C GLU A 165 13.01 -13.48 -16.37
N LYS A 166 12.38 -12.31 -16.53
CA LYS A 166 13.07 -11.06 -16.90
C LYS A 166 14.14 -10.61 -15.89
N LEU A 167 13.93 -10.84 -14.58
CA LEU A 167 14.95 -10.58 -13.57
C LEU A 167 16.11 -11.58 -13.64
N GLU A 168 15.82 -12.86 -13.90
CA GLU A 168 16.85 -13.88 -14.09
C GLU A 168 17.68 -13.62 -15.37
N ASP A 169 17.05 -13.18 -16.46
CA ASP A 169 17.74 -12.72 -17.68
C ASP A 169 18.56 -11.45 -17.44
N GLY A 170 18.00 -10.44 -16.77
CA GLY A 170 18.74 -9.23 -16.40
C GLY A 170 19.98 -9.55 -15.55
N MET A 171 19.89 -10.52 -14.63
CA MET A 171 21.05 -11.00 -13.87
C MET A 171 22.05 -11.79 -14.73
N ARG A 172 21.59 -12.57 -15.72
CA ARG A 172 22.47 -13.24 -16.70
C ARG A 172 23.23 -12.21 -17.55
N ASP A 173 22.55 -11.16 -18.01
CA ASP A 173 23.12 -10.11 -18.84
C ASP A 173 24.12 -9.23 -18.08
N LEU A 174 23.80 -8.85 -16.84
CA LEU A 174 24.73 -8.13 -15.98
C LEU A 174 26.01 -8.94 -15.68
N ARG A 175 25.91 -10.27 -15.52
CA ARG A 175 27.09 -11.14 -15.37
C ARG A 175 27.93 -11.15 -16.63
N ARG A 176 27.32 -11.35 -17.81
CA ARG A 176 28.03 -11.30 -19.10
C ARG A 176 28.74 -9.97 -19.31
N ARG A 177 28.05 -8.85 -19.05
CA ARG A 177 28.60 -7.50 -19.21
C ARG A 177 29.71 -7.19 -18.21
N ASN A 178 29.65 -7.69 -16.97
CA ASN A 178 30.75 -7.59 -16.01
C ASN A 178 31.97 -8.41 -16.45
N GLU A 179 31.78 -9.60 -17.01
CA GLU A 179 32.91 -10.38 -17.57
C GLU A 179 33.53 -9.69 -18.79
N GLU A 180 32.72 -9.06 -19.65
CA GLU A 180 33.20 -8.26 -20.79
C GLU A 180 34.02 -7.04 -20.32
N LEU A 181 33.50 -6.28 -19.35
CA LEU A 181 34.21 -5.14 -18.76
C LEU A 181 35.54 -5.55 -18.08
N GLU A 182 35.60 -6.71 -17.44
CA GLU A 182 36.85 -7.19 -16.84
C GLU A 182 37.87 -7.65 -17.91
N ARG A 183 37.41 -8.14 -19.08
CA ARG A 183 38.27 -8.41 -20.24
C ARG A 183 38.81 -7.12 -20.85
N GLU A 184 37.96 -6.13 -21.10
CA GLU A 184 38.36 -4.80 -21.61
C GLU A 184 39.35 -4.10 -20.65
N LYS A 185 39.11 -4.19 -19.34
CA LYS A 185 40.02 -3.69 -18.30
C LYS A 185 41.39 -4.35 -18.38
N GLN A 186 41.47 -5.68 -18.52
CA GLN A 186 42.73 -6.40 -18.70
C GLN A 186 43.43 -6.06 -20.02
N GLU A 187 42.69 -5.80 -21.10
CA GLU A 187 43.25 -5.41 -22.39
C GLU A 187 43.84 -3.99 -22.34
N THR A 188 43.11 -3.02 -21.79
CA THR A 188 43.63 -1.65 -21.59
C THR A 188 44.78 -1.59 -20.59
N GLU A 189 44.88 -2.52 -19.65
CA GLU A 189 46.03 -2.65 -18.75
C GLU A 189 47.28 -3.18 -19.49
N LYS A 190 47.14 -4.20 -20.34
CA LYS A 190 48.21 -4.71 -21.22
C LYS A 190 48.68 -3.65 -22.21
N GLU A 191 47.77 -2.87 -22.79
CA GLU A 191 48.12 -1.76 -23.68
C GLU A 191 48.94 -0.69 -22.95
N LYS A 192 48.50 -0.28 -21.74
CA LYS A 192 49.25 0.64 -20.87
C LYS A 192 50.63 0.09 -20.53
N GLU A 193 50.77 -1.21 -20.26
CA GLU A 193 52.06 -1.84 -20.00
C GLU A 193 52.98 -1.80 -21.23
N CYS A 194 52.47 -2.16 -22.41
CA CYS A 194 53.20 -2.07 -23.67
C CYS A 194 53.71 -0.65 -23.96
N LEU A 195 52.85 0.36 -23.75
CA LEU A 195 53.20 1.78 -23.90
C LEU A 195 54.27 2.22 -22.88
N ARG A 196 54.21 1.76 -21.62
CA ARG A 196 55.28 2.01 -20.62
C ARG A 196 56.60 1.40 -21.08
N SER A 197 56.62 0.15 -21.55
CA SER A 197 57.84 -0.50 -22.06
C SER A 197 58.43 0.25 -23.26
N SER A 198 57.61 0.71 -24.20
CA SER A 198 58.06 1.53 -25.33
C SER A 198 58.63 2.88 -24.86
N ASN A 199 58.02 3.52 -23.86
CA ASN A 199 58.49 4.79 -23.32
C ASN A 199 59.87 4.64 -22.65
N MET A 200 60.05 3.60 -21.82
CA MET A 200 61.35 3.24 -21.24
C MET A 200 62.43 3.00 -22.30
N GLN A 201 62.08 2.33 -23.41
CA GLN A 201 63.01 2.06 -24.50
C GLN A 201 63.40 3.34 -25.28
N LEU A 202 62.48 4.30 -25.41
CA LEU A 202 62.76 5.62 -26.00
C LEU A 202 63.63 6.49 -25.07
N GLN A 203 63.38 6.47 -23.75
CA GLN A 203 64.22 7.17 -22.77
C GLN A 203 65.66 6.65 -22.79
N ALA A 204 65.85 5.32 -22.83
CA ALA A 204 67.18 4.71 -22.94
C ALA A 204 67.93 5.14 -24.22
N LYS A 205 67.23 5.21 -25.37
CA LYS A 205 67.81 5.71 -26.64
C LYS A 205 68.19 7.20 -26.57
N LEU A 206 67.38 8.02 -25.91
CA LEU A 206 67.70 9.45 -25.69
C LEU A 206 68.95 9.62 -24.83
N SER A 207 69.08 8.88 -23.72
CA SER A 207 70.30 8.89 -22.89
C SER A 207 71.54 8.39 -23.62
N GLN A 208 71.39 7.43 -24.55
CA GLN A 208 72.48 6.95 -25.40
C GLN A 208 72.96 8.01 -26.42
N ILE A 209 72.04 8.74 -27.04
CA ILE A 209 72.38 9.85 -27.96
C ILE A 209 73.03 11.01 -27.19
N GLN A 210 72.55 11.29 -25.98
CA GLN A 210 73.07 12.38 -25.13
C GLN A 210 74.48 12.11 -24.59
N SER A 211 74.99 10.88 -24.69
CA SER A 211 76.33 10.49 -24.23
C SER A 211 77.36 10.33 -25.36
N SER A 212 76.98 10.47 -26.64
CA SER A 212 77.85 10.13 -27.78
C SER A 212 78.26 11.31 -28.69
N CYS A 213 78.08 12.56 -28.27
CA CYS A 213 78.20 13.73 -29.16
C CYS A 213 79.18 14.81 -28.67
N VAL A 214 80.48 14.51 -28.66
CA VAL A 214 81.59 15.50 -28.61
C VAL A 214 82.75 15.03 -29.49
N VAL A 215 82.88 15.57 -30.71
CA VAL A 215 84.07 15.46 -31.57
C VAL A 215 84.26 16.77 -32.37
N GLU A 216 85.51 17.21 -32.48
CA GLU A 216 85.97 18.41 -33.22
C GLU A 216 86.14 18.18 -34.73
N GLU A 217 86.22 19.26 -35.53
CA GLU A 217 87.10 19.43 -36.71
C GLU A 217 86.94 20.89 -37.21
N ALA A 218 87.88 21.57 -37.90
CA ALA A 218 89.31 21.38 -38.15
C ALA A 218 89.92 22.74 -38.60
N ALA A 219 91.25 22.83 -38.77
CA ALA A 219 91.99 24.09 -38.86
C ALA A 219 92.40 24.56 -40.29
N GLN A 220 92.52 25.89 -40.44
CA GLN A 220 93.55 26.68 -41.19
C GLN A 220 93.90 26.36 -42.67
N ARG A 221 94.08 27.42 -43.50
CA ARG A 221 95.16 27.48 -44.54
C ARG A 221 95.49 28.88 -45.08
N THR A 222 96.70 28.95 -45.65
CA THR A 222 97.52 30.10 -46.09
C THR A 222 97.85 30.00 -47.61
N THR A 223 98.45 30.97 -48.36
CA THR A 223 99.02 32.32 -48.12
C THR A 223 99.21 33.07 -49.48
N SER A 224 99.38 34.40 -49.45
CA SER A 224 100.22 35.25 -50.37
C SER A 224 100.03 35.29 -51.91
N GLN A 225 100.12 36.51 -52.47
CA GLN A 225 100.48 36.85 -53.88
C GLN A 225 102.04 36.91 -54.06
N PRO A 226 102.69 37.41 -55.17
CA PRO A 226 102.25 37.96 -56.48
C PRO A 226 103.06 37.52 -57.75
N GLY A 227 102.75 38.05 -58.97
CA GLY A 227 103.64 37.99 -60.16
C GLY A 227 103.03 38.13 -61.58
N GLY A 228 103.67 38.92 -62.48
CA GLY A 228 103.31 39.10 -63.92
C GLY A 228 104.04 38.10 -64.87
N THR A 229 103.94 38.17 -66.22
CA THR A 229 103.21 39.07 -67.14
C THR A 229 103.07 38.42 -68.56
N ASP A 230 102.10 38.89 -69.36
CA ASP A 230 102.14 39.05 -70.84
C ASP A 230 102.42 37.86 -71.80
N SER A 231 101.80 36.73 -71.50
CA SER A 231 101.18 35.82 -72.50
C SER A 231 100.02 35.08 -71.84
N SER A 232 100.10 34.97 -70.52
CA SER A 232 99.01 34.61 -69.62
C SER A 232 97.78 35.53 -69.69
N THR A 233 97.78 36.69 -70.35
CA THR A 233 96.65 37.63 -70.28
C THR A 233 95.37 37.07 -70.91
N LEU A 234 95.48 36.44 -72.08
CA LEU A 234 94.34 35.83 -72.78
C LEU A 234 93.92 34.50 -72.14
N ALA A 235 94.89 33.72 -71.66
CA ALA A 235 94.63 32.53 -70.84
C ALA A 235 93.91 32.90 -69.52
N ARG A 236 94.40 33.91 -68.78
CA ARG A 236 93.78 34.44 -67.55
C ARG A 236 92.39 35.00 -67.84
N LEU A 237 92.16 35.70 -68.95
CA LEU A 237 90.81 36.16 -69.32
C LEU A 237 89.85 34.99 -69.62
N THR A 238 90.34 33.92 -70.25
CA THR A 238 89.54 32.72 -70.54
C THR A 238 89.25 31.91 -69.27
N GLU A 239 90.25 31.74 -68.41
CA GLU A 239 90.17 31.10 -67.09
C GLU A 239 89.26 31.92 -66.15
N GLN A 240 89.33 33.26 -66.20
CA GLN A 240 88.45 34.18 -65.47
C GLN A 240 87.01 34.16 -66.02
N LEU A 241 86.83 33.99 -67.34
CA LEU A 241 85.50 33.77 -67.94
C LEU A 241 84.91 32.42 -67.52
N GLN A 242 85.70 31.34 -67.52
CA GLN A 242 85.27 30.03 -67.04
C GLN A 242 85.00 30.04 -65.53
N ALA A 243 85.83 30.72 -64.73
CA ALA A 243 85.62 30.88 -63.29
C ALA A 243 84.38 31.74 -62.96
N THR A 244 84.07 32.77 -63.77
CA THR A 244 82.84 33.55 -63.61
C THR A 244 81.60 32.77 -64.07
N GLN A 245 81.68 31.98 -65.15
CA GLN A 245 80.61 31.05 -65.55
C GLN A 245 80.38 29.94 -64.50
N HIS A 246 81.45 29.39 -63.92
CA HIS A 246 81.35 28.41 -62.82
C HIS A 246 80.66 29.03 -61.61
N ARG A 247 81.13 30.21 -61.15
CA ARG A 247 80.47 30.96 -60.07
C ARG A 247 79.02 31.29 -60.37
N TYR A 248 78.67 31.58 -61.62
CA TYR A 248 77.27 31.83 -62.00
C TYR A 248 76.41 30.57 -61.87
N LYS A 249 76.91 29.40 -62.30
CA LYS A 249 76.24 28.11 -62.08
C LYS A 249 76.10 27.77 -60.59
N GLU A 250 77.17 27.93 -59.81
CA GLU A 250 77.14 27.73 -58.35
C GLU A 250 76.13 28.68 -57.66
N LEU A 251 76.03 29.94 -58.11
CA LEU A 251 75.06 30.90 -57.59
C LEU A 251 73.63 30.52 -57.98
N GLN A 252 73.40 30.03 -59.20
CA GLN A 252 72.11 29.53 -59.65
C GLN A 252 71.68 28.29 -58.84
N GLU A 253 72.57 27.32 -58.66
CA GLU A 253 72.31 26.13 -57.83
C GLU A 253 72.03 26.51 -56.38
N LYS A 254 72.76 27.49 -55.82
CA LYS A 254 72.50 28.04 -54.48
C LYS A 254 71.13 28.73 -54.40
N LEU A 255 70.72 29.48 -55.42
CA LEU A 255 69.40 30.10 -55.50
C LEU A 255 68.29 29.05 -55.51
N ASP A 256 68.42 28.01 -56.35
CA ASP A 256 67.48 26.90 -56.44
C ASP A 256 67.41 26.09 -55.12
N CYS A 257 68.56 25.87 -54.46
CA CYS A 257 68.62 25.23 -53.14
C CYS A 257 67.95 26.08 -52.06
N LEU A 258 68.19 27.40 -52.04
CA LEU A 258 67.52 28.32 -51.13
C LEU A 258 66.00 28.32 -51.38
N GLN A 259 65.55 28.40 -52.64
CA GLN A 259 64.13 28.39 -52.99
C GLN A 259 63.42 27.09 -52.56
N LYS A 260 64.06 25.92 -52.77
CA LYS A 260 63.57 24.63 -52.24
C LYS A 260 63.48 24.65 -50.71
N THR A 261 64.49 25.23 -50.04
CA THR A 261 64.51 25.36 -48.57
C THR A 261 63.42 26.31 -48.07
N THR A 262 63.12 27.40 -48.77
CA THR A 262 62.00 28.30 -48.45
C THR A 262 60.66 27.58 -48.55
N VAL A 263 60.40 26.87 -49.65
CA VAL A 263 59.17 26.08 -49.82
C VAL A 263 59.04 24.97 -48.78
N GLN A 264 60.16 24.34 -48.39
CA GLN A 264 60.16 23.34 -47.32
C GLN A 264 59.87 23.96 -45.95
N ARG A 265 60.42 25.15 -45.66
CA ARG A 265 60.11 25.94 -44.46
C ARG A 265 58.64 26.36 -44.42
N ASP A 266 58.07 26.82 -45.53
CA ASP A 266 56.65 27.20 -45.60
C ASP A 266 55.72 26.00 -45.34
N ARG A 267 56.08 24.81 -45.86
CA ARG A 267 55.37 23.55 -45.59
C ARG A 267 55.46 23.14 -44.11
N THR A 268 56.63 23.27 -43.46
CA THR A 268 56.75 22.95 -42.03
C THR A 268 56.02 23.98 -41.16
N GLU A 269 56.04 25.27 -41.54
CA GLU A 269 55.30 26.33 -40.84
C GLU A 269 53.78 26.13 -40.95
N ALA A 270 53.26 25.70 -42.11
CA ALA A 270 51.86 25.35 -42.29
C ALA A 270 51.44 24.14 -41.44
N LEU A 271 52.30 23.10 -41.36
CA LEU A 271 52.06 21.94 -40.50
C LEU A 271 52.07 22.30 -39.02
N LEU A 272 52.99 23.16 -38.57
CA LEU A 272 53.00 23.67 -37.19
C LEU A 272 51.71 24.42 -36.86
N LYS A 273 51.27 25.34 -37.73
CA LYS A 273 50.00 26.07 -37.58
C LYS A 273 48.76 25.16 -37.59
N GLN A 274 48.82 24.00 -38.25
CA GLN A 274 47.78 22.97 -38.13
C GLN A 274 47.83 22.30 -36.75
N ARG A 275 49.01 21.86 -36.30
CA ARG A 275 49.17 21.23 -34.97
C ARG A 275 48.79 22.16 -33.83
N GLU A 276 49.10 23.45 -33.91
CA GLU A 276 48.66 24.47 -32.94
C GLU A 276 47.13 24.52 -32.82
N LYS A 277 46.40 24.45 -33.94
CA LYS A 277 44.92 24.39 -33.94
C LYS A 277 44.40 23.09 -33.34
N GLU A 278 45.03 21.96 -33.65
CA GLU A 278 44.70 20.66 -33.07
C GLU A 278 44.92 20.67 -31.54
N PHE A 279 46.05 21.18 -31.04
CA PHE A 279 46.31 21.34 -29.61
C PHE A 279 45.31 22.28 -28.93
N ALA A 280 44.97 23.42 -29.56
CA ALA A 280 43.98 24.35 -29.03
C ALA A 280 42.56 23.74 -28.99
N GLN A 281 42.21 22.85 -29.92
CA GLN A 281 40.96 22.12 -29.89
C GLN A 281 40.96 21.07 -28.78
N MET A 282 42.02 20.24 -28.70
CA MET A 282 42.18 19.23 -27.65
C MET A 282 42.16 19.83 -26.23
N ALA A 283 42.67 21.06 -26.06
CA ALA A 283 42.58 21.80 -24.80
C ALA A 283 41.13 22.13 -24.42
N LYS A 284 40.34 22.66 -25.36
CA LYS A 284 38.91 22.95 -25.17
C LYS A 284 38.11 21.69 -24.88
N ASP A 285 38.40 20.59 -25.59
CA ASP A 285 37.72 19.31 -25.39
C ASP A 285 38.07 18.72 -24.01
N SER A 286 39.31 18.89 -23.54
CA SER A 286 39.73 18.53 -22.18
C SER A 286 38.99 19.36 -21.11
N GLU A 287 38.79 20.65 -21.33
CA GLU A 287 38.03 21.52 -20.44
C GLU A 287 36.52 21.19 -20.43
N ALA A 288 35.94 20.93 -21.59
CA ALA A 288 34.55 20.50 -21.73
C ALA A 288 34.29 19.16 -21.03
N LEU A 289 35.17 18.17 -21.20
CA LEU A 289 35.11 16.89 -20.50
C LEU A 289 35.24 17.04 -18.98
N LYS A 290 36.15 17.91 -18.50
CA LYS A 290 36.25 18.23 -17.06
C LYS A 290 34.94 18.82 -16.53
N ALA A 291 34.36 19.80 -17.23
CA ALA A 291 33.09 20.40 -16.84
C ALA A 291 31.95 19.35 -16.82
N GLN A 292 31.89 18.47 -17.80
CA GLN A 292 30.91 17.38 -17.85
C GLN A 292 31.08 16.41 -16.68
N VAL A 293 32.31 15.98 -16.37
CA VAL A 293 32.60 15.11 -15.21
C VAL A 293 32.22 15.80 -13.90
N THR A 294 32.52 17.09 -13.73
CA THR A 294 32.12 17.86 -12.55
C THR A 294 30.59 17.97 -12.43
N SER A 295 29.87 18.18 -13.54
CA SER A 295 28.40 18.19 -13.56
C SER A 295 27.81 16.84 -13.14
N LEU A 296 28.31 15.75 -13.71
CA LEU A 296 27.86 14.38 -13.39
C LEU A 296 28.17 13.99 -11.93
N LEU A 297 29.28 14.45 -11.36
CA LEU A 297 29.58 14.27 -9.94
C LEU A 297 28.62 15.08 -9.05
N GLY A 298 28.26 16.31 -9.44
CA GLY A 298 27.24 17.10 -8.75
C GLY A 298 25.88 16.41 -8.75
N GLU A 299 25.43 15.97 -9.93
CA GLU A 299 24.20 15.20 -10.11
C GLU A 299 24.19 13.86 -9.33
N LEU A 300 25.31 13.16 -9.25
CA LEU A 300 25.44 11.93 -8.48
C LEU A 300 25.32 12.20 -6.98
N ASN A 301 25.97 13.25 -6.48
CA ASN A 301 25.89 13.66 -5.07
C ASN A 301 24.47 14.13 -4.69
N GLU A 302 23.78 14.85 -5.58
CA GLU A 302 22.38 15.24 -5.37
C GLU A 302 21.48 14.00 -5.31
N ARG A 303 21.61 13.05 -6.26
CA ARG A 303 20.86 11.79 -6.25
C ARG A 303 21.16 10.96 -5.00
N GLN A 304 22.40 10.92 -4.53
CA GLN A 304 22.76 10.26 -3.28
C GLN A 304 22.06 10.93 -2.08
N SER A 305 22.10 12.26 -1.97
CA SER A 305 21.41 12.99 -0.88
C SER A 305 19.89 12.78 -0.91
N CYS A 306 19.28 12.65 -2.10
CA CYS A 306 17.87 12.30 -2.23
C CYS A 306 17.58 10.85 -1.80
N LEU A 307 18.47 9.90 -2.11
CA LEU A 307 18.37 8.53 -1.65
C LEU A 307 18.49 8.44 -0.12
N ASP A 308 19.47 9.11 0.47
CA ASP A 308 19.69 9.14 1.94
C ASP A 308 18.45 9.66 2.69
N LYS A 309 17.82 10.74 2.18
CA LYS A 309 16.56 11.28 2.71
C LYS A 309 15.41 10.29 2.60
N SER A 310 15.26 9.64 1.44
CA SER A 310 14.21 8.64 1.22
C SER A 310 14.39 7.40 2.10
N GLU A 311 15.63 6.97 2.36
CA GLU A 311 15.91 5.90 3.32
C GLU A 311 15.57 6.29 4.76
N GLU A 312 15.81 7.54 5.14
CA GLU A 312 15.46 8.06 6.46
C GLU A 312 13.94 8.17 6.65
N GLU A 313 13.22 8.68 5.65
CA GLU A 313 11.74 8.67 5.62
C GLU A 313 11.18 7.25 5.70
N ARG A 314 11.77 6.28 4.97
CA ARG A 314 11.40 4.87 5.04
C ARG A 314 11.59 4.31 6.45
N LYS A 315 12.74 4.53 7.10
CA LYS A 315 13.00 4.09 8.48
C LYS A 315 11.98 4.66 9.47
N GLN A 316 11.65 5.95 9.35
CA GLN A 316 10.65 6.60 10.20
C GLN A 316 9.23 6.05 9.99
N VAL A 317 8.87 5.65 8.77
CA VAL A 317 7.60 4.97 8.49
C VAL A 317 7.59 3.55 9.03
N GLU A 318 8.70 2.81 8.91
CA GLU A 318 8.86 1.46 9.47
C GLU A 318 8.77 1.44 11.00
N GLU A 319 9.41 2.40 11.69
CA GLU A 319 9.30 2.56 13.14
C GLU A 319 7.85 2.88 13.57
N LYS A 320 7.18 3.81 12.89
CA LYS A 320 5.76 4.12 13.14
C LYS A 320 4.87 2.89 12.91
N LEU A 321 5.15 2.09 11.89
CA LEU A 321 4.41 0.86 11.60
C LEU A 321 4.63 -0.20 12.68
N ALA A 322 5.86 -0.36 13.17
CA ALA A 322 6.16 -1.25 14.29
C ALA A 322 5.37 -0.86 15.55
N VAL A 323 5.45 0.41 15.96
CA VAL A 323 4.70 0.94 17.11
C VAL A 323 3.20 0.70 16.98
N ARG A 324 2.59 1.00 15.82
CA ARG A 324 1.15 0.74 15.58
C ARG A 324 0.81 -0.75 15.58
N THR A 325 1.72 -1.62 15.12
CA THR A 325 1.53 -3.08 15.15
C THR A 325 1.53 -3.60 16.58
N ASP A 326 2.45 -3.11 17.42
CA ASP A 326 2.52 -3.46 18.83
C ASP A 326 1.29 -2.97 19.61
N GLU A 327 0.85 -1.73 19.39
CA GLU A 327 -0.40 -1.17 19.94
C GLU A 327 -1.62 -2.01 19.57
N LEU A 328 -1.77 -2.39 18.29
CA LEU A 328 -2.86 -3.26 17.83
C LEU A 328 -2.79 -4.65 18.50
N SER A 329 -1.59 -5.21 18.69
CA SER A 329 -1.42 -6.47 19.42
C SER A 329 -1.84 -6.37 20.89
N CYS A 330 -1.60 -5.22 21.54
CA CYS A 330 -2.04 -4.95 22.90
C CYS A 330 -3.57 -4.88 22.98
N ILE A 331 -4.19 -4.06 22.14
CA ILE A 331 -5.65 -3.89 22.09
C ILE A 331 -6.33 -5.23 21.77
N GLN A 332 -5.78 -6.04 20.86
CA GLN A 332 -6.30 -7.37 20.58
C GLN A 332 -6.28 -8.28 21.82
N ARG A 333 -5.14 -8.34 22.53
CA ARG A 333 -5.01 -9.14 23.77
C ARG A 333 -5.98 -8.68 24.86
N GLU A 334 -6.16 -7.37 25.03
CA GLU A 334 -7.13 -6.80 25.97
C GLU A 334 -8.58 -7.15 25.59
N MET A 335 -8.94 -7.06 24.30
CA MET A 335 -10.26 -7.45 23.80
C MET A 335 -10.53 -8.96 23.99
N GLU A 336 -9.52 -9.81 23.82
CA GLU A 336 -9.63 -11.24 24.11
C GLU A 336 -9.79 -11.54 25.61
N GLN A 337 -9.11 -10.78 26.48
CA GLN A 337 -9.30 -10.88 27.93
C GLN A 337 -10.70 -10.42 28.34
N LEU A 338 -11.18 -9.29 27.82
CA LEU A 338 -12.53 -8.76 28.10
C LEU A 338 -13.62 -9.73 27.64
N LYS A 339 -13.46 -10.36 26.46
CA LYS A 339 -14.37 -11.44 25.99
C LYS A 339 -14.41 -12.63 26.95
N LYS A 340 -13.25 -13.07 27.47
CA LYS A 340 -13.17 -14.16 28.47
C LYS A 340 -13.87 -13.76 29.78
N GLN A 341 -13.64 -12.55 30.29
CA GLN A 341 -14.32 -12.03 31.48
C GLN A 341 -15.84 -11.92 31.29
N HIS A 342 -16.29 -11.45 30.12
CA HIS A 342 -17.70 -11.37 29.78
C HIS A 342 -18.35 -12.75 29.72
N SER A 343 -17.71 -13.74 29.08
CA SER A 343 -18.20 -15.14 29.06
C SER A 343 -18.44 -15.67 30.48
N VAL A 344 -17.44 -15.58 31.36
CA VAL A 344 -17.56 -16.03 32.77
C VAL A 344 -18.67 -15.29 33.52
N THR A 345 -18.89 -14.00 33.20
CA THR A 345 -19.98 -13.22 33.80
C THR A 345 -21.36 -13.68 33.31
N VAL A 346 -21.50 -13.98 32.02
CA VAL A 346 -22.72 -14.54 31.43
C VAL A 346 -23.00 -15.93 32.00
N ASP A 347 -22.01 -16.82 32.07
CA ASP A 347 -22.15 -18.17 32.64
C ASP A 347 -22.62 -18.12 34.11
N LYS A 348 -22.07 -17.18 34.90
CA LYS A 348 -22.50 -16.93 36.29
C LYS A 348 -23.97 -16.47 36.38
N LEU A 349 -24.40 -15.55 35.52
CA LEU A 349 -25.78 -15.06 35.48
C LEU A 349 -26.77 -16.14 34.99
N LEU A 350 -26.37 -16.96 34.03
CA LEU A 350 -27.14 -18.12 33.56
C LEU A 350 -27.34 -19.13 34.70
N LEU A 351 -26.28 -19.48 35.42
CA LEU A 351 -26.37 -20.39 36.57
C LEU A 351 -27.26 -19.82 37.69
N GLN A 352 -27.15 -18.52 38.00
CA GLN A 352 -28.05 -17.85 38.95
C GLN A 352 -29.51 -17.91 38.51
N THR A 353 -29.78 -17.68 37.22
CA THR A 353 -31.13 -17.75 36.64
C THR A 353 -31.69 -19.17 36.76
N GLN A 354 -30.91 -20.19 36.37
CA GLN A 354 -31.31 -21.60 36.49
C GLN A 354 -31.63 -22.01 37.94
N ASN A 355 -30.84 -21.54 38.91
CA ASN A 355 -31.07 -21.80 40.33
C ASN A 355 -32.39 -21.15 40.83
N LEU A 356 -32.65 -19.90 40.45
CA LEU A 356 -33.90 -19.20 40.81
C LEU A 356 -35.11 -19.84 40.14
N GLU A 357 -35.01 -20.24 38.86
CA GLU A 357 -36.07 -20.98 38.19
C GLU A 357 -36.33 -22.35 38.84
N ALA A 358 -35.29 -23.06 39.29
CA ALA A 358 -35.44 -24.32 40.00
C ALA A 358 -36.18 -24.13 41.33
N ALA A 359 -35.81 -23.12 42.12
CA ALA A 359 -36.53 -22.73 43.33
C ALA A 359 -38.00 -22.42 43.02
N LEU A 360 -38.29 -21.56 42.05
CA LEU A 360 -39.65 -21.22 41.63
C LEU A 360 -40.47 -22.44 41.14
N ARG A 361 -39.84 -23.41 40.48
CA ARG A 361 -40.51 -24.69 40.12
C ARG A 361 -40.90 -25.49 41.36
N THR A 362 -40.03 -25.54 42.38
CA THR A 362 -40.34 -26.24 43.65
C THR A 362 -41.40 -25.52 44.47
N GLU A 363 -41.36 -24.19 44.59
CA GLU A 363 -42.40 -23.40 45.27
C GLU A 363 -43.78 -23.58 44.61
N ARG A 364 -43.84 -23.55 43.27
CA ARG A 364 -45.07 -23.82 42.52
C ARG A 364 -45.63 -25.21 42.84
N LEU A 365 -44.77 -26.23 42.95
CA LEU A 365 -45.19 -27.58 43.32
C LEU A 365 -45.76 -27.59 44.75
N ILE A 366 -45.05 -27.02 45.73
CA ILE A 366 -45.50 -26.90 47.13
C ILE A 366 -46.86 -26.20 47.21
N LEU A 367 -47.04 -25.06 46.53
CA LEU A 367 -48.31 -24.33 46.47
C LEU A 367 -49.46 -25.18 45.89
N THR A 368 -49.20 -26.05 44.90
CA THR A 368 -50.24 -26.96 44.39
C THR A 368 -50.59 -28.07 45.39
N GLU A 369 -49.64 -28.52 46.22
CA GLU A 369 -49.91 -29.49 47.29
C GLU A 369 -50.67 -28.85 48.45
N GLU A 370 -50.28 -27.66 48.87
CA GLU A 370 -50.98 -26.89 49.91
C GLU A 370 -52.41 -26.56 49.48
N LYS A 371 -52.64 -26.18 48.22
CA LYS A 371 -53.98 -25.99 47.66
C LYS A 371 -54.82 -27.27 47.72
N LYS A 372 -54.23 -28.45 47.48
CA LYS A 372 -54.90 -29.75 47.64
C LYS A 372 -55.22 -30.03 49.11
N LYS A 373 -54.26 -29.83 50.02
CA LYS A 373 -54.45 -30.00 51.48
C LYS A 373 -55.55 -29.07 52.02
N LEU A 374 -55.58 -27.81 51.58
CA LEU A 374 -56.62 -26.84 51.94
C LEU A 374 -58.01 -27.28 51.43
N ALA A 375 -58.12 -27.74 50.18
CA ALA A 375 -59.38 -28.26 49.64
C ALA A 375 -59.89 -29.50 50.39
N GLN A 376 -58.98 -30.41 50.78
CA GLN A 376 -59.30 -31.56 51.64
C GLN A 376 -59.81 -31.11 53.01
N LEU A 377 -59.15 -30.13 53.65
CA LEU A 377 -59.55 -29.59 54.95
C LEU A 377 -60.92 -28.88 54.88
N GLN A 378 -61.16 -28.09 53.84
CA GLN A 378 -62.46 -27.46 53.57
C GLN A 378 -63.57 -28.51 53.38
N HIS A 379 -63.28 -29.60 52.67
CA HIS A 379 -64.21 -30.71 52.49
C HIS A 379 -64.52 -31.41 53.83
N ALA A 380 -63.49 -31.75 54.62
CA ALA A 380 -63.64 -32.37 55.94
C ALA A 380 -64.43 -31.49 56.93
N TYR A 381 -64.14 -30.18 56.95
CA TYR A 381 -64.91 -29.21 57.75
C TYR A 381 -66.39 -29.18 57.33
N THR A 382 -66.66 -29.14 56.02
CA THR A 382 -68.02 -29.17 55.47
C THR A 382 -68.76 -30.46 55.85
N GLN A 383 -68.08 -31.62 55.85
CA GLN A 383 -68.66 -32.88 56.34
C GLN A 383 -68.97 -32.83 57.83
N LEU A 384 -68.04 -32.34 58.67
CA LEU A 384 -68.25 -32.22 60.12
C LEU A 384 -69.43 -31.29 60.45
N PHE A 385 -69.56 -30.17 59.73
CA PHE A 385 -70.68 -29.25 59.89
C PHE A 385 -72.03 -29.91 59.54
N ARG A 386 -72.11 -30.61 58.39
CA ARG A 386 -73.30 -31.39 58.00
C ARG A 386 -73.65 -32.48 59.03
N ASN A 387 -72.64 -33.16 59.57
CA ASN A 387 -72.82 -34.19 60.59
C ASN A 387 -73.32 -33.59 61.92
N TYR A 388 -72.83 -32.40 62.30
CA TYR A 388 -73.29 -31.65 63.46
C TYR A 388 -74.76 -31.22 63.29
N ASP A 389 -75.11 -30.55 62.19
CA ASP A 389 -76.49 -30.17 61.87
C ASP A 389 -77.44 -31.36 61.89
N THR A 390 -77.01 -32.50 61.33
CA THR A 390 -77.79 -33.74 61.32
C THR A 390 -77.98 -34.27 62.74
N LYS A 391 -76.95 -34.25 63.59
CA LYS A 391 -77.08 -34.62 65.01
C LYS A 391 -78.02 -33.68 65.76
N VAL A 392 -77.94 -32.36 65.57
CA VAL A 392 -78.82 -31.38 66.21
C VAL A 392 -80.28 -31.57 65.80
N LYS A 393 -80.53 -31.79 64.51
CA LYS A 393 -81.87 -32.12 63.97
C LYS A 393 -82.40 -33.44 64.55
N ASN A 394 -81.57 -34.48 64.60
CA ASN A 394 -81.95 -35.78 65.16
C ASN A 394 -82.24 -35.71 66.66
N VAL A 395 -81.43 -35.00 67.46
CA VAL A 395 -81.67 -34.79 68.90
C VAL A 395 -82.94 -33.98 69.13
N SER A 396 -83.18 -32.94 68.33
CA SER A 396 -84.43 -32.16 68.40
C SER A 396 -85.64 -33.01 68.03
N GLN A 397 -85.57 -33.80 66.96
CA GLN A 397 -86.65 -34.71 66.56
C GLN A 397 -86.88 -35.80 67.61
N ALA A 398 -85.83 -36.33 68.25
CA ALA A 398 -85.95 -37.28 69.35
C ALA A 398 -86.65 -36.65 70.57
N LYS A 399 -86.32 -35.40 70.93
CA LYS A 399 -87.03 -34.62 71.96
C LYS A 399 -88.51 -34.43 71.61
N TYR A 400 -88.84 -34.07 70.37
CA TYR A 400 -90.24 -33.95 69.92
C TYR A 400 -90.98 -35.29 69.99
N ARG A 401 -90.36 -36.40 69.55
CA ARG A 401 -90.94 -37.75 69.65
C ARG A 401 -91.18 -38.16 71.10
N LEU A 402 -90.23 -37.89 71.99
CA LEU A 402 -90.36 -38.14 73.43
C LEU A 402 -91.48 -37.31 74.05
N LEU A 403 -91.60 -36.02 73.69
CA LEU A 403 -92.68 -35.14 74.13
C LEU A 403 -94.05 -35.63 73.64
N CYS A 404 -94.15 -36.06 72.38
CA CYS A 404 -95.39 -36.65 71.85
C CYS A 404 -95.74 -37.96 72.58
N PHE A 405 -94.75 -38.79 72.92
CA PHE A 405 -94.94 -40.02 73.66
C PHE A 405 -95.40 -39.76 75.11
N THR A 406 -94.78 -38.81 75.82
CA THR A 406 -95.22 -38.45 77.19
C THR A 406 -96.61 -37.82 77.18
N LEU A 407 -96.93 -36.93 76.25
CA LEU A 407 -98.28 -36.37 76.08
C LEU A 407 -99.32 -37.46 75.79
N LYS A 408 -99.00 -38.43 74.93
CA LYS A 408 -99.88 -39.57 74.62
C LYS A 408 -100.08 -40.49 75.84
N ASN A 409 -99.04 -40.72 76.64
CA ASN A 409 -99.14 -41.49 77.89
C ASN A 409 -99.94 -40.74 78.97
N VAL A 410 -99.80 -39.42 79.09
CA VAL A 410 -100.62 -38.59 80.00
C VAL A 410 -102.09 -38.58 79.56
N SER A 411 -102.36 -38.56 78.24
CA SER A 411 -103.70 -38.69 77.69
C SER A 411 -104.33 -40.06 78.00
N GLN A 412 -103.58 -41.17 77.82
CA GLN A 412 -104.02 -42.51 78.21
C GLN A 412 -104.21 -42.66 79.73
N ALA A 413 -103.36 -42.03 80.55
CA ALA A 413 -103.50 -42.03 82.01
C ALA A 413 -104.78 -41.32 82.48
N LYS A 414 -105.20 -40.23 81.79
CA LYS A 414 -106.49 -39.57 82.05
C LYS A 414 -107.72 -40.43 81.69
N HIS A 415 -107.56 -41.44 80.83
CA HIS A 415 -108.63 -42.37 80.47
C HIS A 415 -108.64 -43.69 81.28
N ARG A 416 -107.76 -43.87 82.28
CA ARG A 416 -107.91 -44.97 83.25
C ARG A 416 -109.00 -44.62 84.27
N PRO A 417 -110.07 -45.42 84.43
CA PRO A 417 -111.07 -45.20 85.47
C PRO A 417 -110.47 -45.38 86.87
N ARG A 418 -110.84 -44.50 87.82
CA ARG A 418 -110.51 -44.67 89.25
C ARG A 418 -111.29 -45.86 89.82
N CYS A 419 -110.68 -47.05 89.85
CA CYS A 419 -111.15 -48.13 90.71
C CYS A 419 -110.75 -47.84 92.17
N TYR A 420 -111.64 -47.19 92.92
CA TYR A 420 -111.61 -47.29 94.37
C TYR A 420 -111.93 -48.74 94.77
N ARG A 421 -111.01 -49.44 95.43
CA ARG A 421 -111.34 -50.65 96.18
C ARG A 421 -110.57 -50.73 97.48
N THR A 422 -111.28 -50.46 98.56
CA THR A 422 -110.88 -50.71 99.94
C THR A 422 -110.78 -52.21 100.22
N ALA A 423 -109.71 -52.66 100.86
CA ALA A 423 -109.68 -53.89 101.66
C ALA A 423 -108.53 -53.85 102.67
N TRP A 424 -108.87 -53.94 103.96
CA TRP A 424 -107.90 -54.08 105.05
C TRP A 424 -107.49 -55.54 105.24
N ARG A 425 -106.23 -55.80 105.61
CA ARG A 425 -105.89 -56.82 106.64
C ARG A 425 -104.48 -56.63 107.23
N LEU A 426 -104.49 -56.14 108.47
CA LEU A 426 -103.56 -56.48 109.58
C LEU A 426 -103.79 -57.97 110.00
N PRO A 427 -103.17 -58.52 111.09
CA PRO A 427 -102.16 -57.94 111.99
C PRO A 427 -100.92 -58.84 112.26
N SER A 428 -99.79 -58.22 112.59
CA SER A 428 -99.12 -58.41 113.89
C SER A 428 -98.13 -57.27 114.15
#